data_AF-A0AA39FTJ8-F1
#
_entry.id   AF-A0AA39FTJ8-F1
#
_cell.length_a   1.000
_cell.length_b   1.000
_cell.length_c   1.000
_cell.angle_alpha   90.00
_cell.angle_beta   90.00
_cell.angle_gamma   90.00
#
_symmetry.space_group_name_H-M   'P 1'
#
loop_
_entity.id
_entity.type
_entity.pdbx_description
1 polymer ?
#
loop_
_entity_poly.entity_id
_entity_poly.type
_entity_poly.pdbx_seq_one_letter_code
_entity_poly.pdbx_strand_id
1 'polypeptide(L)'
;MRTRSTRVLADATLHTVCFLLHLVFRNSLEIIILKPEEIDIIYLFIMMKTIVLKIFFLFIIVSIASGQDKNNTEMTCGENESLSLCGKMCEPTCDNPKPLSLFCPHIVCTSITRGCRCNNGYYRNNTGTCLLLENCSD
;
A
#
# COMPACT_ATOMS: atom_id res chain seq x y z
N MET A 1 11.67 40.72 29.26
CA MET A 1 10.53 40.57 30.20
C MET A 1 9.24 40.34 29.41
N ARG A 2 8.71 39.10 29.37
CA ARG A 2 7.28 38.76 29.52
C ARG A 2 7.14 37.23 29.53
N THR A 3 6.85 36.70 30.70
CA THR A 3 6.42 35.33 30.96
C THR A 3 4.90 35.23 30.80
N ARG A 4 4.38 34.28 30.00
CA ARG A 4 3.05 33.65 30.15
C ARG A 4 2.87 32.58 29.06
N SER A 5 3.02 31.31 29.42
CA SER A 5 1.90 30.39 29.71
C SER A 5 1.33 29.73 28.46
N THR A 6 2.01 28.68 28.02
CA THR A 6 1.44 27.60 27.20
C THR A 6 1.52 26.30 28.00
N ARG A 7 0.79 26.25 29.13
CA ARG A 7 0.57 25.03 29.94
C ARG A 7 -0.93 24.83 30.16
N VAL A 8 -1.69 24.61 29.09
CA VAL A 8 -3.13 24.25 29.25
C VAL A 8 -3.59 23.14 28.28
N LEU A 9 -2.80 22.73 27.28
CA LEU A 9 -3.21 21.67 26.34
C LEU A 9 -2.54 20.30 26.55
N ALA A 10 -1.87 20.09 27.68
CA ALA A 10 -1.20 18.82 28.02
C ALA A 10 -1.76 18.15 29.29
N ASP A 11 -2.90 18.63 29.81
CA ASP A 11 -3.44 18.17 31.10
C ASP A 11 -4.49 17.06 30.93
N ALA A 12 -5.41 17.21 29.97
CA ALA A 12 -6.50 16.25 29.77
C ALA A 12 -6.03 14.88 29.21
N THR A 13 -4.99 14.88 28.38
CA THR A 13 -4.37 13.66 27.83
C THR A 13 -3.49 12.95 28.86
N LEU A 14 -2.81 13.70 29.72
CA LEU A 14 -1.99 13.14 30.78
C LEU A 14 -2.84 12.52 31.90
N HIS A 15 -3.99 13.11 32.23
CA HIS A 15 -4.91 12.57 33.23
C HIS A 15 -5.66 11.32 32.74
N THR A 16 -6.06 11.28 31.47
CA THR A 16 -6.67 10.09 30.86
C THR A 16 -5.67 8.95 30.70
N VAL A 17 -4.43 9.24 30.28
CA VAL A 17 -3.36 8.24 30.23
C VAL A 17 -2.96 7.76 31.62
N CYS A 18 -2.95 8.63 32.64
CA CYS A 18 -2.69 8.24 34.03
C CYS A 18 -3.83 7.40 34.60
N PHE A 19 -5.10 7.72 34.32
CA PHE A 19 -6.25 6.91 34.73
C PHE A 19 -6.29 5.56 34.02
N LEU A 20 -5.95 5.51 32.72
CA LEU A 20 -5.83 4.27 31.96
C LEU A 20 -4.62 3.44 32.40
N LEU A 21 -3.48 4.06 32.71
CA LEU A 21 -2.32 3.40 33.34
C LEU A 21 -2.67 2.92 34.75
N HIS A 22 -3.47 3.65 35.52
CA HIS A 22 -3.95 3.22 36.83
C HIS A 22 -4.97 2.07 36.70
N LEU A 23 -5.76 2.00 35.63
CA LEU A 23 -6.66 0.88 35.32
C LEU A 23 -5.93 -0.34 34.73
N VAL A 24 -4.71 -0.16 34.19
CA VAL A 24 -3.86 -1.22 33.61
C VAL A 24 -2.82 -1.75 34.62
N PHE A 25 -2.27 -0.88 35.48
CA PHE A 25 -1.25 -1.18 36.49
C PHE A 25 -1.77 -1.30 37.92
N ARG A 26 -3.08 -1.13 38.17
CA ARG A 26 -3.71 -1.69 39.37
C ARG A 26 -3.84 -3.21 39.21
N ASN A 27 -2.70 -3.83 38.95
CA ASN A 27 -2.46 -5.23 39.17
C ASN A 27 -2.37 -5.39 40.68
N SER A 28 -3.19 -6.28 41.21
CA SER A 28 -3.41 -6.51 42.62
C SER A 28 -2.13 -7.04 43.28
N LEU A 29 -1.25 -6.15 43.71
CA LEU A 29 -0.34 -6.39 44.82
C LEU A 29 -1.09 -6.17 46.13
N GLU A 30 -2.11 -7.00 46.34
CA GLU A 30 -2.35 -7.58 47.66
C GLU A 30 -2.82 -9.00 47.40
N ILE A 31 -1.94 -9.95 47.71
CA ILE A 31 -2.32 -11.34 47.94
C ILE A 31 -3.10 -11.32 49.26
N ILE A 32 -4.37 -10.90 49.21
CA ILE A 32 -5.31 -11.18 50.28
C ILE A 32 -5.67 -12.65 50.10
N ILE A 33 -5.54 -13.40 51.18
CA ILE A 33 -5.94 -14.80 51.32
C ILE A 33 -7.46 -14.85 51.06
N LEU A 34 -7.87 -14.95 49.80
CA LEU A 34 -9.27 -15.04 49.42
C LEU A 34 -9.71 -16.48 49.52
N LYS A 35 -10.84 -16.68 50.22
CA LYS A 35 -11.53 -17.97 50.31
C LYS A 35 -11.63 -18.62 48.92
N PRO A 36 -11.50 -19.96 48.83
CA PRO A 36 -11.54 -20.68 47.57
C PRO A 36 -12.82 -20.44 46.72
N GLU A 37 -13.88 -19.86 47.30
CA GLU A 37 -15.15 -19.60 46.62
C GLU A 37 -15.23 -18.24 45.88
N GLU A 38 -14.33 -17.27 46.14
CA GLU A 38 -14.31 -15.98 45.41
C GLU A 38 -13.27 -15.93 44.28
N ILE A 39 -12.36 -16.90 44.25
CA ILE A 39 -11.32 -17.05 43.23
C ILE A 39 -11.92 -17.28 41.85
N ASP A 40 -13.02 -18.04 41.78
CA ASP A 40 -13.69 -18.34 40.51
C ASP A 40 -14.26 -17.10 39.81
N ILE A 41 -14.82 -16.16 40.58
CA ILE A 41 -15.42 -14.93 40.03
C ILE A 41 -14.32 -14.00 39.50
N ILE A 42 -13.25 -13.80 40.26
CA ILE A 42 -12.11 -12.94 39.85
C ILE A 42 -11.41 -13.55 38.62
N TYR A 43 -11.19 -14.86 38.61
CA TYR A 43 -10.65 -15.56 37.46
C TYR A 43 -11.56 -15.41 36.24
N LEU A 44 -12.87 -15.54 36.40
CA LEU A 44 -13.85 -15.35 35.34
C LEU A 44 -13.82 -13.92 34.76
N PHE A 45 -13.68 -12.88 35.58
CA PHE A 45 -13.56 -11.49 35.12
C PHE A 45 -12.24 -11.24 34.37
N ILE A 46 -11.12 -11.78 34.85
CA ILE A 46 -9.81 -11.67 34.19
C ILE A 46 -9.83 -12.41 32.85
N MET A 47 -10.41 -13.61 32.83
CA MET A 47 -10.55 -14.42 31.63
C MET A 47 -11.47 -13.75 30.61
N MET A 48 -12.62 -13.22 31.02
CA MET A 48 -13.51 -12.44 30.12
C MET A 48 -12.78 -11.23 29.52
N LYS A 49 -12.00 -10.48 30.30
CA LYS A 49 -11.28 -9.30 29.82
C LYS A 49 -10.17 -9.66 28.82
N THR A 50 -9.46 -10.75 29.04
CA THR A 50 -8.44 -11.25 28.10
C THR A 50 -9.05 -11.83 26.82
N ILE A 51 -10.21 -12.51 26.91
CA ILE A 51 -10.95 -13.05 25.75
C ILE A 51 -11.48 -11.90 24.88
N VAL A 52 -12.14 -10.91 25.48
CA VAL A 52 -12.70 -9.75 24.76
C VAL A 52 -11.59 -8.95 24.06
N LEU A 53 -10.43 -8.77 24.71
CA LEU A 53 -9.28 -8.09 24.11
C LEU A 53 -8.73 -8.85 22.89
N LYS A 54 -8.65 -10.19 22.97
CA LYS A 54 -8.22 -11.04 21.85
C LYS A 54 -9.23 -11.02 20.69
N ILE A 55 -10.53 -11.06 20.98
CA ILE A 55 -11.59 -10.95 19.97
C ILE A 55 -11.52 -9.61 19.25
N PHE A 56 -11.31 -8.51 19.99
CA PHE A 56 -11.14 -7.18 19.39
C PHE A 56 -9.92 -7.11 18.48
N PHE A 57 -8.76 -7.63 18.92
CA PHE A 57 -7.56 -7.71 18.08
C PHE A 57 -7.78 -8.56 16.81
N LEU A 58 -8.45 -9.71 16.94
CA LEU A 58 -8.81 -10.55 15.78
C LEU A 58 -9.74 -9.81 14.82
N PHE A 59 -10.73 -9.08 15.32
CA PHE A 59 -11.65 -8.30 14.48
C PHE A 59 -10.94 -7.15 13.75
N ILE A 60 -9.99 -6.49 14.40
CA ILE A 60 -9.12 -5.48 13.78
C ILE A 60 -8.26 -6.10 12.68
N ILE A 61 -7.66 -7.27 12.91
CA ILE A 61 -6.87 -8.00 11.89
C ILE A 61 -7.74 -8.38 10.68
N VAL A 62 -8.96 -8.90 10.91
CA VAL A 62 -9.91 -9.25 9.84
C VAL A 62 -10.37 -8.00 9.07
N SER A 63 -10.57 -6.89 9.77
CA SER A 63 -10.93 -5.60 9.14
C SER A 63 -9.79 -5.03 8.29
N ILE A 64 -8.53 -5.27 8.66
CA ILE A 64 -7.36 -4.88 7.86
C ILE A 64 -7.17 -5.81 6.65
N ALA A 65 -7.52 -7.09 6.77
CA ALA A 65 -7.41 -8.07 5.68
C ALA A 65 -8.42 -7.87 4.54
N SER A 66 -9.43 -7.00 4.70
CA SER A 66 -10.50 -6.76 3.73
C SER A 66 -10.31 -5.48 2.90
N GLY A 67 -9.08 -5.04 2.71
CA GLY A 67 -8.79 -3.95 1.78
C GLY A 67 -7.39 -4.08 1.19
N GLN A 68 -7.29 -4.63 -0.02
CA GLN A 68 -6.56 -4.10 -1.18
C GLN A 68 -6.66 -5.10 -2.36
N ASP A 69 -7.82 -5.19 -3.01
CA ASP A 69 -7.82 -5.47 -4.45
C ASP A 69 -7.50 -4.15 -5.16
N LYS A 70 -6.27 -3.66 -4.96
CA LYS A 70 -5.69 -2.77 -5.95
C LYS A 70 -5.35 -3.69 -7.12
N ASN A 71 -6.32 -3.89 -8.01
CA ASN A 71 -6.04 -4.22 -9.40
C ASN A 71 -5.34 -3.00 -10.03
N ASN A 72 -4.14 -2.69 -9.52
CA ASN A 72 -3.11 -2.11 -10.34
C ASN A 72 -2.77 -3.25 -11.29
N THR A 73 -3.49 -3.32 -12.41
CA THR A 73 -3.04 -4.06 -13.56
C THR A 73 -1.74 -3.37 -13.96
N GLU A 74 -0.64 -3.78 -13.33
CA GLU A 74 0.69 -3.35 -13.70
C GLU A 74 0.84 -3.82 -15.15
N MET A 75 0.71 -2.87 -16.07
CA MET A 75 0.78 -3.15 -17.49
C MET A 75 2.22 -3.62 -17.78
N THR A 76 2.39 -4.94 -17.84
CA THR A 76 3.65 -5.58 -18.18
C THR A 76 3.87 -5.50 -19.68
N CYS A 77 5.00 -4.92 -20.09
CA CYS A 77 5.41 -4.89 -21.49
C CYS A 77 6.24 -6.12 -21.86
N GLY A 78 6.28 -6.43 -23.16
CA GLY A 78 7.07 -7.54 -23.67
C GLY A 78 8.57 -7.27 -23.63
N GLU A 79 9.34 -8.23 -24.13
CA GLU A 79 10.79 -8.06 -24.28
C GLU A 79 11.10 -6.87 -25.20
N ASN A 80 12.13 -6.10 -24.82
CA ASN A 80 12.60 -4.92 -25.54
C ASN A 80 11.54 -3.81 -25.73
N GLU A 81 10.52 -3.81 -24.88
CA GLU A 81 9.54 -2.75 -24.76
C GLU A 81 9.62 -2.09 -23.39
N SER A 82 9.23 -0.82 -23.33
CA SER A 82 9.06 -0.11 -22.06
C SER A 82 7.72 0.59 -22.01
N LEU A 83 7.16 0.67 -20.80
CA LEU A 83 5.94 1.39 -20.55
C LEU A 83 6.20 2.89 -20.70
N SER A 84 5.54 3.51 -21.67
CA SER A 84 5.67 4.95 -21.92
C SER A 84 4.32 5.64 -21.89
N LEU A 85 4.29 6.85 -21.35
CA LEU A 85 3.11 7.73 -21.33
C LEU A 85 2.86 8.41 -22.70
N CYS A 86 3.88 8.48 -23.54
CA CYS A 86 3.84 9.15 -24.83
C CYS A 86 4.77 8.50 -25.85
N GLY A 87 4.71 8.96 -27.09
CA GLY A 87 5.56 8.48 -28.17
C GLY A 87 5.21 9.17 -29.48
N LYS A 88 5.31 8.43 -30.59
CA LYS A 88 4.85 8.87 -31.91
C LYS A 88 3.66 8.04 -32.36
N MET A 89 2.87 8.59 -33.27
CA MET A 89 1.69 7.91 -33.84
C MET A 89 2.08 6.67 -34.66
N CYS A 90 3.25 6.71 -35.30
CA CYS A 90 3.84 5.55 -35.96
C CYS A 90 5.05 5.09 -35.16
N GLU A 91 5.09 3.80 -34.87
CA GLU A 91 6.27 3.14 -34.33
C GLU A 91 7.10 2.55 -35.48
N PRO A 92 8.44 2.51 -35.38
CA PRO A 92 9.28 1.80 -36.35
C PRO A 92 8.92 0.31 -36.41
N THR A 93 8.74 -0.20 -37.62
CA THR A 93 8.50 -1.63 -37.87
C THR A 93 9.63 -2.23 -38.70
N CYS A 94 9.66 -3.56 -38.81
CA CYS A 94 10.59 -4.25 -39.71
C CYS A 94 10.43 -3.77 -41.17
N ASP A 95 9.19 -3.63 -41.64
CA ASP A 95 8.88 -3.19 -43.02
C ASP A 95 9.13 -1.70 -43.25
N ASN A 96 9.03 -0.89 -42.19
CA ASN A 96 9.25 0.54 -42.25
C ASN A 96 10.09 1.02 -41.04
N PRO A 97 11.42 0.85 -41.10
CA PRO A 97 12.32 1.20 -39.99
C PRO A 97 12.37 2.71 -39.70
N LYS A 98 12.06 3.54 -40.71
CA LYS A 98 12.15 5.00 -40.60
C LYS A 98 10.85 5.64 -41.07
N PRO A 99 9.78 5.57 -40.26
CA PRO A 99 8.52 6.23 -40.59
C PRO A 99 8.72 7.73 -40.75
N LEU A 100 8.11 8.30 -41.80
CA LEU A 100 8.21 9.72 -42.13
C LEU A 100 7.62 10.55 -40.99
N SER A 101 8.47 11.34 -40.33
CA SER A 101 8.06 12.14 -39.16
C SER A 101 6.97 13.17 -39.48
N LEU A 102 6.81 13.57 -40.75
CA LEU A 102 5.76 14.48 -41.21
C LEU A 102 4.35 13.88 -41.02
N PHE A 103 4.20 12.57 -41.17
CA PHE A 103 2.93 11.85 -41.05
C PHE A 103 2.73 11.19 -39.68
N CYS A 104 3.74 11.26 -38.82
CA CYS A 104 3.78 10.55 -37.55
C CYS A 104 4.03 11.55 -36.41
N PRO A 105 3.04 12.41 -36.09
CA PRO A 105 3.18 13.40 -35.04
C PRO A 105 3.38 12.76 -33.67
N HIS A 106 3.88 13.55 -32.73
CA HIS A 106 4.03 13.13 -31.34
C HIS A 106 2.65 12.96 -30.68
N ILE A 107 2.55 11.89 -29.89
CA ILE A 107 1.41 11.62 -29.02
C ILE A 107 1.62 12.39 -27.71
N VAL A 108 0.59 13.13 -27.29
CA VAL A 108 0.59 13.88 -26.03
C VAL A 108 0.73 12.93 -24.85
N CYS A 109 1.60 13.26 -23.88
CA CYS A 109 1.80 12.44 -22.69
C CYS A 109 0.59 12.55 -21.74
N THR A 110 -0.25 11.52 -21.70
CA THR A 110 -1.40 11.42 -20.80
C THR A 110 -1.52 10.01 -20.23
N SER A 111 -2.28 9.82 -19.15
CA SER A 111 -2.57 8.49 -18.63
C SER A 111 -3.31 7.59 -19.64
N ILE A 112 -4.07 8.20 -20.56
CA ILE A 112 -4.87 7.52 -21.59
C ILE A 112 -3.99 6.98 -22.73
N THR A 113 -2.92 7.71 -23.06
CA THR A 113 -1.97 7.35 -24.13
C THR A 113 -0.83 6.45 -23.66
N ARG A 114 -0.92 5.95 -22.43
CA ARG A 114 0.03 5.02 -21.84
C ARG A 114 0.00 3.70 -22.59
N GLY A 115 1.16 3.19 -22.97
CA GLY A 115 1.28 1.90 -23.61
C GLY A 115 2.71 1.40 -23.68
N CYS A 116 2.87 0.14 -24.08
CA CYS A 116 4.16 -0.46 -24.36
C CYS A 116 4.67 0.02 -25.71
N ARG A 117 5.94 0.43 -25.76
CA ARG A 117 6.60 0.92 -26.95
C ARG A 117 7.95 0.26 -27.09
N CYS A 118 8.37 -0.02 -28.32
CA CYS A 118 9.70 -0.57 -28.58
C CYS A 118 10.76 0.39 -28.05
N ASN A 119 11.79 -0.15 -27.41
CA ASN A 119 12.94 0.62 -26.99
C ASN A 119 13.69 1.17 -28.22
N ASN A 120 14.47 2.23 -28.02
CA ASN A 120 15.24 2.82 -29.11
C ASN A 120 16.17 1.78 -29.76
N GLY A 121 16.11 1.68 -31.10
CA GLY A 121 16.88 0.69 -31.88
C GLY A 121 16.17 -0.64 -32.10
N TYR A 122 14.99 -0.84 -31.51
CA TYR A 122 14.13 -2.00 -31.75
C TYR A 122 12.96 -1.64 -32.67
N TYR A 123 12.52 -2.62 -33.44
CA TYR A 123 11.51 -2.51 -34.48
C TYR A 123 10.44 -3.55 -34.24
N ARG A 124 9.17 -3.15 -34.37
CA ARG A 124 8.05 -4.08 -34.19
C ARG A 124 7.88 -4.95 -35.43
N ASN A 125 7.78 -6.26 -35.23
CA ASN A 125 7.44 -7.20 -36.29
C ASN A 125 5.93 -7.45 -36.36
N ASN A 126 5.51 -8.29 -37.31
CA ASN A 126 4.10 -8.63 -37.52
C ASN A 126 3.50 -9.50 -36.40
N THR A 127 4.33 -10.11 -35.54
CA THR A 127 3.87 -10.83 -34.34
C THR A 127 3.71 -9.92 -33.12
N GLY A 128 4.05 -8.64 -33.24
CA GLY A 128 3.96 -7.65 -32.17
C GLY A 128 5.17 -7.60 -31.24
N THR A 129 6.27 -8.28 -31.56
CA THR A 129 7.50 -8.30 -30.75
C THR A 129 8.49 -7.23 -31.21
N CYS A 130 9.23 -6.64 -30.29
CA CYS A 130 10.30 -5.68 -30.59
C CYS A 130 11.66 -6.38 -30.68
N LEU A 131 12.27 -6.33 -31.86
CA LEU A 131 13.55 -6.98 -32.18
C LEU A 131 14.52 -6.00 -32.86
N LEU A 132 15.80 -6.35 -32.88
CA LEU A 132 16.79 -5.64 -33.67
C LEU A 132 16.48 -5.81 -35.17
N LEU A 133 16.85 -4.82 -35.98
CA LEU A 133 16.60 -4.83 -37.42
C LEU A 133 17.23 -6.04 -38.12
N GLU A 134 18.39 -6.50 -37.64
CA GLU A 134 19.08 -7.71 -38.13
C GLU A 134 18.30 -9.01 -37.88
N ASN A 135 17.37 -9.00 -36.93
CA ASN A 135 16.51 -10.14 -36.58
C ASN A 135 15.12 -10.04 -37.23
N CYS A 136 14.85 -9.00 -38.01
CA CYS A 136 13.66 -8.94 -38.84
C CYS A 136 13.78 -10.03 -39.91
N SER A 137 12.93 -11.05 -39.82
CA SER A 137 12.78 -12.05 -40.87
C SER A 137 11.94 -11.42 -41.99
N ASP A 138 12.46 -11.40 -43.21
CA ASP A 138 11.75 -10.96 -44.42
C ASP A 138 10.48 -11.79 -44.70
#